data_AF-A0A2N5C4A4-F1
#
_entry.id   AF-A0A2N5C4A4-F1
#
_cell.length_a   1.000
_cell.length_b   1.000
_cell.length_c   1.000
_cell.angle_alpha   90.00
_cell.angle_beta   90.00
_cell.angle_gamma   90.00
#
_symmetry.space_group_name_H-M   'P 1'
#
loop_
_entity.id
_entity.type
_entity.pdbx_description
1 polymer ?
#
loop_
_entity_poly.entity_id
_entity_poly.type
_entity_poly.pdbx_seq_one_letter_code
_entity_poly.pdbx_strand_id
1 'polypeptide(L)'
;MNAPQTAADKDDMAAGLSEEVKARYRNLPRPPKFDTPAQERLHRKQRLAAAFRLFSKFGFDEGVAGHITARDPEFTDTFWVNPFGVHFSHVKVSNLIRCDHHGNVVEGDYPVNAAAFAIHSRVHQTREDAVAAAHSHSTYGRAWSTLGRTLDPLTQDVCAFYNDHALYDD
;
A
#
# COMPACT_ATOMS: atom_id res chain seq x y z
N MET A 1 -6.33 -13.26 15.71
CA MET A 1 -5.14 -13.37 14.84
C MET A 1 -5.43 -14.44 13.80
N ASN A 2 -6.06 -14.07 12.69
CA ASN A 2 -6.16 -14.95 11.53
C ASN A 2 -4.94 -14.70 10.65
N ALA A 3 -4.29 -15.77 10.22
CA ALA A 3 -3.15 -15.69 9.30
C ALA A 3 -3.58 -14.99 7.99
N PRO A 4 -2.69 -14.25 7.31
CA PRO A 4 -2.99 -13.73 5.99
C PRO A 4 -3.41 -14.90 5.09
N GLN A 5 -4.49 -14.73 4.31
CA GLN A 5 -4.83 -15.64 3.22
C GLN A 5 -3.65 -15.70 2.25
N THR A 6 -2.79 -16.69 2.44
CA THR A 6 -1.63 -16.91 1.59
C THR A 6 -2.10 -17.38 0.21
N ALA A 7 -1.20 -17.33 -0.77
CA ALA A 7 -1.42 -17.78 -2.15
C ALA A 7 -1.92 -19.24 -2.30
N ALA A 8 -2.04 -20.00 -1.21
CA ALA A 8 -2.56 -21.37 -1.15
C ALA A 8 -4.04 -21.50 -1.59
N ASP A 9 -4.87 -20.45 -1.48
CA ASP A 9 -6.30 -20.54 -1.84
C ASP A 9 -6.58 -20.45 -3.36
N LYS A 10 -5.58 -20.11 -4.20
CA LYS A 10 -5.80 -19.93 -5.65
C LYS A 10 -5.62 -21.20 -6.48
N ASP A 11 -4.95 -22.22 -5.94
CA ASP A 11 -4.94 -23.55 -6.56
C ASP A 11 -6.33 -24.21 -6.48
N ASP A 12 -7.21 -23.74 -5.58
CA ASP A 12 -8.57 -24.24 -5.38
C ASP A 12 -9.57 -23.67 -6.41
N MET A 13 -9.38 -22.43 -6.87
CA MET A 13 -10.24 -21.78 -7.90
C MET A 13 -10.25 -22.52 -9.25
N ALA A 14 -9.20 -23.28 -9.54
CA ALA A 14 -9.07 -24.06 -10.77
C ALA A 14 -9.30 -25.56 -10.56
N ALA A 15 -9.67 -25.98 -9.34
CA ALA A 15 -10.04 -27.34 -9.04
C ALA A 15 -11.30 -27.71 -9.85
N GLY A 16 -11.23 -28.82 -10.60
CA GLY A 16 -12.32 -29.27 -11.47
C GLY A 16 -12.38 -28.62 -12.87
N LEU A 17 -11.52 -27.65 -13.20
CA LEU A 17 -11.42 -27.10 -14.55
C LEU A 17 -10.60 -28.00 -15.49
N SER A 18 -10.83 -27.90 -16.80
CA SER A 18 -10.02 -28.63 -17.79
C SER A 18 -8.58 -28.13 -17.80
N GLU A 19 -7.63 -28.98 -18.24
CA GLU A 19 -6.21 -28.61 -18.32
C GLU A 19 -5.94 -27.40 -19.24
N GLU A 20 -6.76 -27.23 -20.29
CA GLU A 20 -6.68 -26.06 -21.16
C GLU A 20 -7.07 -24.78 -20.41
N VAL A 21 -8.10 -24.84 -19.57
CA VAL A 21 -8.52 -23.69 -18.76
C VAL A 21 -7.49 -23.39 -17.67
N LYS A 22 -6.96 -24.40 -16.98
CA LYS A 22 -5.86 -24.24 -16.01
C LYS A 22 -4.62 -23.59 -16.63
N ALA A 23 -4.31 -23.89 -17.89
CA ALA A 23 -3.22 -23.24 -18.61
C ALA A 23 -3.42 -21.72 -18.73
N ARG A 24 -4.66 -21.24 -18.89
CA ARG A 24 -4.96 -19.80 -18.93
C ARG A 24 -4.75 -19.14 -17.57
N TYR A 25 -5.07 -19.82 -16.46
CA TYR A 25 -4.81 -19.33 -15.10
C TYR A 25 -3.30 -19.18 -14.80
N ARG A 26 -2.44 -20.02 -15.39
CA ARG A 26 -0.97 -19.87 -15.26
C ARG A 26 -0.45 -18.56 -15.86
N ASN A 27 -1.17 -17.97 -16.81
CA ASN A 27 -0.81 -16.72 -17.47
C ASN A 27 -1.34 -15.47 -16.74
N LEU A 28 -1.98 -15.62 -15.56
CA LEU A 28 -2.37 -14.47 -14.77
C LEU A 28 -1.14 -13.64 -14.34
N PRO A 29 -1.23 -12.30 -14.36
CA PRO A 29 -0.13 -11.44 -13.92
C PRO A 29 0.33 -11.79 -12.51
N ARG A 30 1.65 -11.89 -12.32
CA ARG A 30 2.31 -12.08 -11.02
C ARG A 30 3.22 -10.90 -10.73
N PRO A 31 3.52 -10.61 -9.45
CA PRO A 31 4.59 -9.69 -9.12
C PRO A 31 5.88 -10.10 -9.84
N PRO A 32 6.57 -9.16 -10.50
CA PRO A 32 7.84 -9.45 -11.16
C PRO A 32 8.91 -9.88 -10.14
N LYS A 33 9.86 -10.70 -10.60
CA LYS A 33 11.10 -11.00 -9.86
C LYS A 33 12.21 -10.06 -10.34
N PHE A 34 13.12 -9.71 -9.44
CA PHE A 34 14.25 -8.83 -9.72
C PHE A 34 15.55 -9.52 -9.38
N ASP A 35 16.59 -9.29 -10.19
CA ASP A 35 17.90 -9.89 -9.98
C ASP A 35 18.72 -9.07 -8.96
N THR A 36 18.38 -7.80 -8.77
CA THR A 36 19.09 -6.88 -7.87
C THR A 36 18.16 -5.99 -7.05
N PRO A 37 18.56 -5.56 -5.84
CA PRO A 37 17.79 -4.60 -5.04
C PRO A 37 17.55 -3.26 -5.75
N ALA A 38 18.49 -2.82 -6.59
CA ALA A 38 18.35 -1.58 -7.35
C ALA A 38 17.20 -1.64 -8.38
N GLN A 39 17.03 -2.78 -9.07
CA GLN A 39 15.91 -2.98 -10.00
C GLN A 39 14.57 -3.01 -9.25
N GLU A 40 14.51 -3.71 -8.12
CA GLU A 40 13.30 -3.76 -7.29
C GLU A 40 12.96 -2.39 -6.72
N ARG A 41 13.96 -1.63 -6.25
CA ARG A 41 13.80 -0.27 -5.73
C ARG A 41 13.18 0.64 -6.78
N LEU A 42 13.72 0.62 -8.00
CA LEU A 42 13.16 1.41 -9.10
C LEU A 42 11.72 1.02 -9.38
N HIS A 43 11.40 -0.28 -9.40
CA HIS A 43 10.03 -0.74 -9.57
C HIS A 43 9.09 -0.27 -8.46
N ARG A 44 9.48 -0.42 -7.18
CA ARG A 44 8.70 0.04 -6.03
C ARG A 44 8.46 1.55 -6.08
N LYS A 45 9.49 2.36 -6.40
CA LYS A 45 9.34 3.81 -6.60
C LYS A 45 8.37 4.17 -7.73
N GLN A 46 8.44 3.45 -8.86
CA GLN A 46 7.52 3.66 -9.98
C GLN A 46 6.07 3.30 -9.62
N ARG A 47 5.86 2.16 -8.94
CA ARG A 47 4.54 1.74 -8.45
C ARG A 47 3.99 2.73 -7.42
N LEU A 48 4.83 3.22 -6.53
CA LEU A 48 4.46 4.22 -5.53
C LEU A 48 4.00 5.52 -6.18
N ALA A 49 4.79 6.07 -7.11
CA ALA A 49 4.40 7.26 -7.86
C ALA A 49 3.10 7.04 -8.67
N ALA A 50 2.91 5.85 -9.26
CA ALA A 50 1.67 5.50 -9.95
C ALA A 50 0.47 5.40 -8.98
N ALA A 51 0.68 4.85 -7.78
CA ALA A 51 -0.36 4.73 -6.76
C ALA A 51 -0.91 6.10 -6.33
N PHE A 52 -0.03 7.08 -6.09
CA PHE A 52 -0.47 8.46 -5.81
C PHE A 52 -1.30 9.05 -6.96
N ARG A 53 -0.87 8.85 -8.21
CA ARG A 53 -1.62 9.36 -9.37
C ARG A 53 -2.96 8.65 -9.54
N LEU A 54 -3.05 7.37 -9.20
CA LEU A 54 -4.33 6.65 -9.17
C LEU A 54 -5.23 7.17 -8.04
N PHE A 55 -4.70 7.39 -6.84
CA PHE A 55 -5.45 7.98 -5.73
C PHE A 55 -6.02 9.35 -6.14
N SER A 56 -5.22 10.20 -6.77
CA SER A 56 -5.68 11.48 -7.28
C SER A 56 -6.73 11.35 -8.39
N LYS A 57 -6.51 10.44 -9.35
CA LYS A 57 -7.48 10.17 -10.42
C LYS A 57 -8.84 9.70 -9.89
N PHE A 58 -8.86 8.95 -8.79
CA PHE A 58 -10.08 8.45 -8.17
C PHE A 58 -10.62 9.35 -7.04
N GLY A 59 -10.01 10.52 -6.81
CA GLY A 59 -10.45 11.49 -5.80
C GLY A 59 -10.28 11.01 -4.35
N PHE A 60 -9.22 10.27 -4.08
CA PHE A 60 -8.87 9.84 -2.72
C PHE A 60 -7.99 10.85 -1.98
N ASP A 61 -7.43 11.83 -2.70
CA ASP A 61 -6.66 12.94 -2.16
C ASP A 61 -7.52 14.00 -1.48
N GLU A 62 -6.97 14.62 -0.44
CA GLU A 62 -7.58 15.76 0.24
C GLU A 62 -6.50 16.80 0.58
N GLY A 63 -6.39 17.84 -0.26
CA GLY A 63 -5.38 18.89 -0.09
C GLY A 63 -3.96 18.30 -0.04
N VAL A 64 -3.29 18.46 1.11
CA VAL A 64 -1.94 17.92 1.37
C VAL A 64 -1.94 16.70 2.30
N ALA A 65 -3.11 16.21 2.69
CA ALA A 65 -3.26 15.05 3.55
C ALA A 65 -3.05 13.73 2.79
N GLY A 66 -2.78 12.66 3.56
CA GLY A 66 -2.54 11.32 3.03
C GLY A 66 -1.07 11.06 2.69
N HIS A 67 -0.72 9.78 2.69
CA HIS A 67 0.63 9.31 2.41
C HIS A 67 0.58 7.81 2.07
N ILE A 68 1.50 7.40 1.21
CA ILE A 68 1.72 6.01 0.85
C ILE A 68 3.22 5.77 1.03
N THR A 69 3.58 4.71 1.74
CA THR A 69 4.98 4.32 1.96
C THR A 69 5.28 3.02 1.25
N ALA A 70 6.53 2.85 0.82
CA ALA A 70 7.07 1.58 0.37
C ALA A 70 8.47 1.35 0.96
N ARG A 71 8.67 0.23 1.67
CA ARG A 71 9.96 -0.19 2.23
C ARG A 71 11.01 -0.30 1.12
N ASP A 72 12.22 0.16 1.39
CA ASP A 72 13.35 -0.06 0.48
C ASP A 72 13.77 -1.54 0.49
N PRO A 73 14.10 -2.15 -0.66
CA PRO A 73 14.46 -3.57 -0.71
C PRO A 73 15.87 -3.89 -0.21
N GLU A 74 16.75 -2.90 -0.05
CA GLU A 74 18.13 -3.09 0.45
C GLU A 74 18.28 -2.51 1.86
N PHE A 75 17.74 -1.30 2.08
CA PHE A 75 17.75 -0.62 3.36
C PHE A 75 16.40 -0.81 4.05
N THR A 76 16.16 -2.02 4.55
CA THR A 76 14.83 -2.48 4.99
C THR A 76 14.20 -1.68 6.12
N ASP A 77 14.98 -0.88 6.86
CA ASP A 77 14.50 0.02 7.93
C ASP A 77 14.18 1.44 7.44
N THR A 78 14.13 1.63 6.11
CA THR A 78 13.82 2.93 5.48
C THR A 78 12.73 2.80 4.43
N PHE A 79 11.99 3.90 4.21
CA PHE A 79 10.73 3.91 3.47
C PHE A 79 10.66 5.06 2.47
N TRP A 80 10.33 4.74 1.22
CA TRP A 80 9.98 5.71 0.19
C TRP A 80 8.58 6.27 0.44
N VAL A 81 8.41 7.59 0.34
CA VAL A 81 7.15 8.30 0.60
C VAL A 81 7.02 9.56 -0.29
N ASN A 82 5.80 10.09 -0.45
CA ASN A 82 5.61 11.35 -1.15
C ASN A 82 6.25 12.53 -0.40
N PRO A 83 6.78 13.52 -1.13
CA PRO A 83 7.24 14.76 -0.54
C PRO A 83 6.07 15.57 0.02
N PHE A 84 6.23 16.15 1.21
CA PHE A 84 5.18 16.96 1.82
C PHE A 84 4.88 18.22 0.99
N GLY A 85 3.58 18.55 0.87
CA GLY A 85 3.10 19.71 0.10
C GLY A 85 2.99 19.50 -1.41
N VAL A 86 3.39 18.34 -1.94
CA VAL A 86 3.19 18.00 -3.36
C VAL A 86 1.88 17.24 -3.52
N HIS A 87 0.99 17.78 -4.35
CA HIS A 87 -0.28 17.14 -4.70
C HIS A 87 -0.05 15.76 -5.32
N PHE A 88 -0.93 14.79 -5.02
CA PHE A 88 -0.77 13.39 -5.43
C PHE A 88 -0.61 13.21 -6.95
N SER A 89 -1.32 14.00 -7.76
CA SER A 89 -1.17 14.00 -9.24
C SER A 89 0.23 14.40 -9.73
N HIS A 90 1.01 15.11 -8.92
CA HIS A 90 2.34 15.63 -9.26
C HIS A 90 3.49 14.81 -8.68
N VAL A 91 3.19 13.75 -7.94
CA VAL A 91 4.23 12.83 -7.45
C VAL A 91 4.90 12.13 -8.64
N LYS A 92 6.23 12.05 -8.59
CA LYS A 92 7.13 11.48 -9.60
C LYS A 92 8.17 10.63 -8.89
N VAL A 93 8.74 9.65 -9.58
CA VAL A 93 9.88 8.87 -9.06
C VAL A 93 11.02 9.77 -8.60
N SER A 94 11.25 10.88 -9.31
CA SER A 94 12.33 11.83 -9.06
C SER A 94 12.13 12.73 -7.85
N ASN A 95 10.92 12.84 -7.30
CA ASN A 95 10.65 13.69 -6.12
C ASN A 95 10.21 12.89 -4.88
N LEU A 96 10.18 11.55 -4.96
CA LEU A 96 10.03 10.71 -3.78
C LEU A 96 11.22 10.90 -2.85
N ILE A 97 10.93 10.88 -1.55
CA ILE A 97 11.92 10.95 -0.49
C ILE A 97 11.98 9.60 0.25
N ARG A 98 13.12 9.29 0.87
CA ARG A 98 13.30 8.11 1.71
C ARG A 98 13.53 8.53 3.15
N CYS A 99 12.77 7.96 4.08
CA CYS A 99 12.82 8.28 5.51
C CYS A 99 13.16 7.05 6.34
N ASP A 100 13.86 7.25 7.46
CA ASP A 100 14.02 6.22 8.49
C ASP A 100 12.76 6.13 9.39
N HIS A 101 12.79 5.22 10.36
CA HIS A 101 11.70 5.05 11.34
C HIS A 101 11.41 6.27 12.22
N HIS A 102 12.36 7.19 12.38
CA HIS A 102 12.19 8.40 13.16
C HIS A 102 11.64 9.56 12.33
N GLY A 103 11.40 9.35 11.03
CA GLY A 103 10.95 10.39 10.11
C GLY A 103 12.08 11.31 9.64
N ASN A 104 13.35 10.92 9.84
CA ASN A 104 14.47 11.65 9.26
C ASN A 104 14.55 11.32 7.77
N VAL A 105 14.61 12.35 6.92
CA VAL A 105 14.82 12.18 5.48
C VAL A 105 16.28 11.81 5.26
N VAL A 106 16.52 10.59 4.78
CA VAL A 106 17.85 10.06 4.45
C VAL A 106 18.18 10.16 2.97
N GLU A 107 17.19 10.46 2.13
CA GLU A 107 17.36 10.70 0.70
C GLU A 107 16.23 11.58 0.12
N GLY A 108 16.60 12.53 -0.74
CA GLY A 108 15.68 13.48 -1.39
C GLY A 108 15.66 14.87 -0.74
N ASP A 109 15.05 15.84 -1.43
CA ASP A 109 15.20 17.28 -1.12
C ASP A 109 14.01 17.90 -0.37
N TYR A 110 12.95 17.13 -0.15
CA TYR A 110 11.70 17.61 0.45
C TYR A 110 11.51 17.07 1.86
N PRO A 111 10.79 17.80 2.73
CA PRO A 111 10.43 17.28 4.04
C PRO A 111 9.36 16.18 3.94
N VAL A 112 9.32 15.32 4.95
CA VAL A 112 8.21 14.40 5.21
C VAL A 112 7.19 15.06 6.14
N ASN A 113 5.91 14.69 6.02
CA ASN A 113 4.92 15.01 7.06
C ASN A 113 5.15 14.09 8.26
N ALA A 114 5.98 14.51 9.21
CA ALA A 114 6.44 13.66 10.32
C ALA A 114 5.28 13.13 11.19
N ALA A 115 4.27 13.95 11.47
CA ALA A 115 3.11 13.55 12.27
C ALA A 115 2.31 12.44 11.58
N ALA A 116 2.09 12.57 10.27
CA ALA A 116 1.36 11.56 9.51
C ALA A 116 2.21 10.28 9.33
N PHE A 117 3.51 10.43 9.07
CA PHE A 117 4.44 9.31 8.91
C PHE A 117 4.60 8.47 10.18
N ALA A 118 4.39 9.04 11.37
CA ALA A 118 4.45 8.30 12.64
C ALA A 118 3.55 7.05 12.64
N ILE A 119 2.39 7.10 11.97
CA ILE A 119 1.48 5.96 11.82
C ILE A 119 2.16 4.84 11.02
N HIS A 120 2.63 5.15 9.81
CA HIS A 120 3.27 4.17 8.94
C HIS A 120 4.58 3.62 9.53
N SER A 121 5.33 4.44 10.27
CA SER A 121 6.54 3.97 10.96
C SER A 121 6.20 2.86 11.96
N ARG A 122 5.15 3.02 12.78
CA ARG A 122 4.71 1.97 13.73
C ARG A 122 4.17 0.74 13.02
N VAL A 123 3.42 0.91 11.94
CA VAL A 123 2.98 -0.23 11.11
C VAL A 123 4.19 -1.02 10.62
N HIS A 124 5.17 -0.36 10.02
CA HIS A 124 6.35 -1.04 9.47
C HIS A 124 7.30 -1.61 10.53
N GLN A 125 7.33 -1.06 11.76
CA GLN A 125 8.06 -1.66 12.88
C GLN A 125 7.41 -2.96 13.35
N THR A 126 6.09 -2.99 13.45
CA THR A 126 5.36 -4.16 13.96
C THR A 126 5.08 -5.21 12.88
N ARG A 127 5.10 -4.80 11.60
CA ARG A 127 4.86 -5.64 10.43
C ARG A 127 6.05 -5.57 9.47
N GLU A 128 7.07 -6.35 9.77
CA GLU A 128 8.25 -6.52 8.90
C GLU A 128 7.87 -7.01 7.50
N ASP A 129 6.82 -7.85 7.43
CA ASP A 129 6.24 -8.36 6.18
C ASP A 129 5.51 -7.29 5.34
N ALA A 130 5.09 -6.19 5.95
CA ALA A 130 4.44 -5.10 5.24
C ALA A 130 5.47 -4.30 4.42
N VAL A 131 5.42 -4.49 3.09
CA VAL A 131 6.23 -3.72 2.13
C VAL A 131 5.67 -2.33 1.92
N ALA A 132 4.35 -2.16 1.94
CA ALA A 132 3.72 -0.87 1.69
C ALA A 132 2.53 -0.65 2.62
N ALA A 133 2.24 0.62 2.91
CA ALA A 133 1.05 1.06 3.60
C ALA A 133 0.49 2.30 2.88
N ALA A 134 -0.83 2.47 2.89
CA ALA A 134 -1.50 3.58 2.24
C ALA A 134 -2.55 4.18 3.18
N HIS A 135 -2.50 5.50 3.35
CA HIS A 135 -3.44 6.29 4.13
C HIS A 135 -3.98 7.44 3.27
N SER A 136 -5.29 7.64 3.33
CA SER A 136 -5.97 8.72 2.61
C SER A 136 -7.22 9.18 3.36
N HIS A 137 -7.62 10.42 3.11
CA HIS A 137 -8.88 10.97 3.59
C HIS A 137 -9.94 10.94 2.47
N SER A 138 -10.16 9.75 1.89
CA SER A 138 -11.14 9.61 0.81
C SER A 138 -12.56 9.94 1.31
N THR A 139 -13.39 10.53 0.44
CA THR A 139 -14.72 11.04 0.80
C THR A 139 -15.58 10.02 1.55
N TYR A 140 -15.74 8.81 1.00
CA TYR A 140 -16.57 7.76 1.60
C TYR A 140 -15.90 7.07 2.78
N GLY A 141 -14.57 6.88 2.74
CA GLY A 141 -13.82 6.29 3.85
C GLY A 141 -13.92 7.14 5.10
N ARG A 142 -13.72 8.46 4.95
CA ARG A 142 -13.88 9.42 6.05
C ARG A 142 -15.32 9.51 6.52
N ALA A 143 -16.30 9.55 5.63
CA ALA A 143 -17.70 9.58 6.03
C ALA A 143 -18.06 8.35 6.88
N TRP A 144 -17.64 7.16 6.44
CA TRP A 144 -17.91 5.90 7.16
C TRP A 144 -17.19 5.83 8.51
N SER A 145 -15.94 6.28 8.60
CA SER A 145 -15.16 6.20 9.84
C SER A 145 -15.78 6.99 11.00
N THR A 146 -16.63 7.99 10.73
CA THR A 146 -17.35 8.73 11.77
C THR A 146 -18.41 7.90 12.50
N LEU A 147 -18.81 6.75 11.94
CA LEU A 147 -19.84 5.88 12.53
C LEU A 147 -19.30 4.96 13.63
N GLY A 148 -17.97 4.88 13.81
CA GLY A 148 -17.36 4.07 14.88
C GLY A 148 -17.68 2.58 14.77
N ARG A 149 -17.74 2.02 13.55
CA ARG A 149 -18.05 0.61 13.32
C ARG A 149 -17.32 0.02 12.11
N THR A 150 -17.16 -1.30 12.15
CA THR A 150 -16.61 -2.12 11.07
C THR A 150 -17.54 -2.24 9.86
N LEU A 151 -17.00 -2.72 8.73
CA LEU A 151 -17.78 -2.94 7.50
C LEU A 151 -18.65 -4.20 7.63
N ASP A 152 -19.92 -4.12 7.23
CA ASP A 152 -20.81 -5.26 7.19
C ASP A 152 -20.57 -6.09 5.90
N PRO A 153 -20.50 -7.44 5.97
CA PRO A 153 -20.24 -8.30 4.81
C PRO A 153 -21.50 -8.48 3.94
N LEU A 154 -21.96 -7.38 3.32
CA LEU A 154 -23.23 -7.32 2.58
C LEU A 154 -23.08 -7.60 1.08
N THR A 155 -21.86 -7.53 0.55
CA THR A 155 -21.56 -7.78 -0.87
C THR A 155 -20.32 -8.67 -0.99
N GLN A 156 -20.20 -9.36 -2.14
CA GLN A 156 -19.05 -10.21 -2.42
C GLN A 156 -17.72 -9.45 -2.31
N ASP A 157 -17.67 -8.20 -2.77
CA ASP A 157 -16.45 -7.38 -2.71
C ASP A 157 -16.05 -7.04 -1.27
N VAL A 158 -17.02 -6.78 -0.39
CA VAL A 158 -16.75 -6.47 1.03
C VAL A 158 -16.31 -7.72 1.79
N CYS A 159 -16.71 -8.92 1.36
CA CYS A 159 -16.22 -10.17 1.96
C CYS A 159 -14.70 -10.34 1.87
N ALA A 160 -14.02 -9.63 0.96
CA ALA A 160 -12.55 -9.57 0.93
C ALA A 160 -11.93 -9.03 2.23
N PHE A 161 -12.70 -8.33 3.06
CA PHE A 161 -12.27 -7.77 4.34
C PHE A 161 -12.90 -8.47 5.55
N TYR A 162 -13.64 -9.57 5.36
CA TYR A 162 -14.34 -10.24 6.46
C TYR A 162 -13.34 -10.81 7.48
N ASN A 163 -13.44 -10.37 8.74
CA ASN A 163 -12.48 -10.66 9.81
C ASN A 163 -11.02 -10.25 9.50
N ASP A 164 -10.83 -9.32 8.54
CA ASP A 164 -9.51 -8.81 8.12
C ASP A 164 -9.50 -7.27 7.99
N HIS A 165 -10.28 -6.60 8.84
CA HIS A 165 -10.19 -5.16 9.06
C HIS A 165 -10.40 -4.85 10.55
N ALA A 166 -9.89 -3.71 11.01
CA ALA A 166 -10.00 -3.28 12.40
C ALA A 166 -10.60 -1.86 12.49
N LEU A 167 -11.31 -1.60 13.59
CA LEU A 167 -11.68 -0.27 14.03
C LEU A 167 -10.65 0.18 15.08
N TYR A 168 -10.19 1.42 14.97
CA TYR A 168 -9.41 2.08 16.01
C TYR A 168 -10.33 3.06 16.74
N ASP A 169 -10.66 2.78 18.00
CA ASP A 169 -11.71 3.43 18.79
C ASP A 169 -11.21 4.06 20.11
N ASP A 170 -9.89 4.17 20.28
CA ASP A 170 -9.22 4.84 21.41
C ASP A 170 -9.28 6.38 21.34
#